data_AF-A0A9N7UQL3-F1
#
_entry.id   AF-A0A9N7UQL3-F1
#
_cell.length_a   1.000
_cell.length_b   1.000
_cell.length_c   1.000
_cell.angle_alpha   90.00
_cell.angle_beta   90.00
_cell.angle_gamma   90.00
#
_symmetry.space_group_name_H-M   'P 1'
#
loop_
_entity.id
_entity.type
_entity.pdbx_description
1 polymer ?
#
loop_
_entity_poly.entity_id
_entity_poly.type
_entity_poly.pdbx_seq_one_letter_code
_entity_poly.pdbx_strand_id
1 'polypeptide(L)'
;MNISALLLLVGLMGAACSPVISCPEGCSNSTYTYQYVKLVSDLHNNSVAPWELKEDKVPGREPEIISYAHCMGCINDMIVKTIYVQIYIYQTVGVGDNQLWCRCPFELAVGCTCLKK
;
A
#
# COMPACT_ATOMS: atom_id res chain seq x y z
N MET A 1 -29.85 -46.25 -3.24
CA MET A 1 -28.74 -46.27 -4.23
C MET A 1 -28.58 -44.83 -4.70
N ASN A 2 -27.72 -43.95 -4.19
CA ASN A 2 -26.33 -43.98 -3.74
C ASN A 2 -25.32 -44.36 -4.84
N ILE A 3 -24.75 -43.34 -5.50
CA ILE A 3 -23.47 -43.29 -6.22
C ILE A 3 -23.01 -41.83 -6.06
N SER A 4 -22.21 -41.54 -5.03
CA SER A 4 -20.74 -41.47 -5.04
C SER A 4 -20.18 -40.14 -5.55
N ALA A 5 -19.37 -39.55 -4.66
CA ALA A 5 -18.62 -38.33 -4.79
C ALA A 5 -17.53 -38.40 -5.87
N LEU A 6 -17.28 -37.26 -6.52
CA LEU A 6 -16.00 -36.84 -7.08
C LEU A 6 -15.98 -35.30 -6.91
N LEU A 7 -15.43 -34.75 -5.84
CA LEU A 7 -14.01 -34.38 -5.70
C LEU A 7 -13.38 -33.91 -7.01
N LEU A 8 -13.61 -32.65 -7.35
CA LEU A 8 -12.66 -31.86 -8.13
C LEU A 8 -12.18 -30.70 -7.26
N LEU A 9 -11.15 -31.01 -6.48
CA LEU A 9 -10.10 -30.06 -6.15
C LEU A 9 -9.59 -29.46 -7.46
N VAL A 10 -9.91 -28.20 -7.70
CA VAL A 10 -9.03 -27.30 -8.44
C VAL A 10 -8.73 -26.14 -7.50
N GLY A 11 -7.80 -26.39 -6.58
CA GLY A 11 -6.97 -25.30 -6.09
C GLY A 11 -6.01 -24.95 -7.21
N LEU A 12 -5.92 -23.67 -7.58
CA LEU A 12 -4.67 -23.05 -8.02
C LEU A 12 -4.88 -21.55 -8.13
N MET A 13 -4.07 -20.86 -7.33
CA MET A 13 -3.70 -19.44 -7.45
C MET A 13 -4.79 -18.46 -7.03
N GLY A 14 -4.74 -18.14 -5.73
CA GLY A 14 -5.18 -16.85 -5.26
C GLY A 14 -4.55 -15.76 -6.12
N ALA A 15 -5.35 -15.22 -7.03
CA ALA A 15 -5.28 -13.80 -7.30
C ALA A 15 -5.62 -13.15 -5.95
N ALA A 16 -4.59 -12.84 -5.16
CA ALA A 16 -4.66 -11.69 -4.30
C ALA A 16 -4.87 -10.52 -5.26
N CYS A 17 -6.13 -10.30 -5.66
CA CYS A 17 -6.57 -9.02 -6.12
C CYS A 17 -6.19 -8.11 -4.95
N SER A 18 -5.09 -7.39 -5.11
CA SER A 18 -4.79 -6.21 -4.29
C SER A 18 -6.12 -5.53 -4.05
N PRO A 19 -6.51 -5.23 -2.80
CA PRO A 19 -7.80 -4.61 -2.57
C PRO A 19 -7.81 -3.38 -3.47
N VAL A 20 -8.65 -3.40 -4.48
CA VAL A 20 -8.98 -2.21 -5.24
C VAL A 20 -9.69 -1.39 -4.20
N ILE A 21 -8.93 -0.53 -3.51
CA ILE A 21 -9.51 0.48 -2.62
C ILE A 21 -10.23 1.40 -3.60
N SER A 22 -11.49 1.05 -3.89
CA SER A 22 -12.40 1.83 -4.71
C SER A 22 -12.46 3.20 -4.05
N CYS A 23 -11.88 4.22 -4.66
CA CYS A 23 -11.83 5.59 -4.12
C CYS A 23 -13.23 6.02 -3.65
N PRO A 24 -13.52 6.00 -2.34
CA PRO A 24 -14.83 6.31 -1.84
C PRO A 24 -14.79 7.77 -1.40
N GLU A 25 -15.59 8.58 -2.08
CA GLU A 25 -15.97 9.96 -1.70
C GLU A 25 -15.04 11.10 -2.13
N GLY A 26 -15.66 12.24 -2.48
CA GLY A 26 -14.97 13.52 -2.65
C GLY A 26 -14.37 13.79 -4.03
N CYS A 27 -14.85 13.14 -5.10
CA CYS A 27 -14.52 13.55 -6.47
C CYS A 27 -15.06 14.96 -6.70
N SER A 28 -14.20 15.95 -6.57
CA SER A 28 -14.52 17.37 -6.75
C SER A 28 -13.35 18.04 -7.41
N ASN A 29 -13.63 19.12 -8.15
CA ASN A 29 -12.63 20.05 -8.65
C ASN A 29 -11.99 20.79 -7.46
N SER A 30 -11.20 20.08 -6.66
CA SER A 30 -10.56 20.64 -5.47
C SER A 30 -9.20 21.20 -5.84
N THR A 31 -8.92 22.39 -5.32
CA THR A 31 -7.60 23.02 -5.38
C THR A 31 -6.64 22.24 -4.49
N TYR A 32 -5.60 21.71 -5.13
CA TYR A 32 -4.53 20.93 -4.53
C TYR A 32 -3.84 21.67 -3.38
N THR A 33 -3.61 20.98 -2.26
CA THR A 33 -2.68 21.42 -1.23
C THR A 33 -1.64 20.32 -1.03
N TYR A 34 -0.38 20.64 -1.27
CA TYR A 34 0.73 19.70 -1.09
C TYR A 34 1.01 19.48 0.40
N GLN A 35 1.04 18.21 0.83
CA GLN A 35 1.61 17.82 2.12
C GLN A 35 2.77 16.87 1.85
N TYR A 36 3.99 17.40 1.86
CA TYR A 36 5.19 16.59 1.75
C TYR A 36 5.61 16.09 3.13
N VAL A 37 5.49 14.78 3.35
CA VAL A 37 6.10 14.13 4.51
C VAL A 37 7.46 13.60 4.07
N LYS A 38 8.53 14.30 4.44
CA LYS A 38 9.91 13.83 4.23
C LYS A 38 10.41 13.20 5.53
N LEU A 39 10.52 11.87 5.57
CA LEU A 39 11.26 11.20 6.64
C LEU A 39 12.77 11.42 6.40
N VAL A 40 13.37 12.37 7.13
CA VAL A 40 14.80 12.73 7.02
C VAL A 40 15.61 11.97 8.07
N SER A 41 15.64 10.64 7.98
CA SER A 41 16.45 9.89 8.94
C SER A 41 17.06 8.64 8.33
N ASP A 42 18.34 8.42 8.63
CA ASP A 42 19.09 7.18 8.40
C ASP A 42 18.60 6.02 9.31
N LEU A 43 17.40 6.16 9.90
CA LEU A 43 16.76 5.13 10.71
C LEU A 43 16.57 3.82 9.93
N HIS A 44 16.37 3.89 8.62
CA HIS A 44 16.11 2.71 7.81
C HIS A 44 17.26 1.69 7.83
N ASN A 45 18.52 2.16 7.94
CA ASN A 45 19.71 1.30 8.06
C ASN A 45 20.13 1.03 9.51
N ASN A 46 19.82 1.95 10.44
CA ASN A 46 20.26 1.87 11.83
C ASN A 46 19.22 1.30 12.80
N SER A 47 18.01 0.99 12.31
CA SER A 47 16.94 0.38 13.10
C SER A 47 17.26 -1.08 13.42
N VAL A 48 16.82 -1.55 14.59
CA VAL A 48 16.80 -2.99 14.94
C VAL A 48 15.84 -3.80 14.06
N ALA A 49 14.92 -3.11 13.38
CA ALA A 49 14.06 -3.59 12.32
C ALA A 49 14.39 -2.80 11.04
N PRO A 50 15.49 -3.08 10.32
CA PRO A 50 15.86 -2.32 9.13
C PRO A 50 14.82 -2.47 8.00
N TRP A 51 14.75 -1.47 7.13
CA TRP A 51 13.91 -1.49 5.95
C TRP A 51 14.59 -0.82 4.76
N GLU A 52 14.20 -1.25 3.57
CA GLU A 52 14.53 -0.57 2.33
C GLU A 52 13.43 0.41 1.96
N LEU A 53 13.79 1.50 1.28
CA LEU A 53 12.80 2.35 0.62
C LEU A 53 12.57 1.80 -0.79
N LYS A 54 11.34 1.39 -1.06
CA LYS A 54 10.88 1.01 -2.41
C LYS A 54 9.99 2.11 -2.95
N GLU A 55 9.93 2.21 -4.27
CA GLU A 55 9.07 3.18 -4.94
C GLU A 55 7.88 2.49 -5.59
N ASP A 56 6.71 3.12 -5.48
CA ASP A 56 5.51 2.78 -6.22
C ASP A 56 5.16 3.95 -7.13
N LYS A 57 5.09 3.68 -8.43
CA LYS A 57 4.82 4.68 -9.47
C LYS A 57 3.51 4.35 -10.17
N VAL A 58 2.50 5.19 -9.98
CA VAL A 58 1.16 4.99 -10.53
C VAL A 58 0.76 6.21 -11.34
N PRO A 59 0.76 6.13 -12.69
CA PRO A 59 0.27 7.21 -13.54
C PRO A 59 -1.16 7.61 -13.18
N GLY A 60 -1.43 8.92 -13.18
CA GLY A 60 -2.74 9.44 -12.79
C GLY A 60 -2.99 9.44 -11.27
N ARG A 61 -1.97 9.23 -10.45
CA ARG A 61 -1.99 9.49 -9.00
C ARG A 61 -1.15 10.72 -8.68
N GLU A 62 -1.52 11.46 -7.64
CA GLU A 62 -0.69 12.47 -7.02
C GLU A 62 -0.48 12.17 -5.52
N PRO A 63 0.79 12.06 -5.06
CA PRO A 63 2.00 12.04 -5.88
C PRO A 63 2.07 10.77 -6.77
N GLU A 64 2.58 10.93 -8.00
CA GLU A 64 2.72 9.81 -8.95
C GLU A 64 3.67 8.74 -8.37
N ILE A 65 4.73 9.20 -7.71
CA ILE A 65 5.75 8.37 -7.07
C ILE A 65 5.60 8.47 -5.55
N ILE A 66 5.47 7.33 -4.89
CA ILE A 66 5.46 7.20 -3.43
C ILE A 66 6.59 6.26 -3.03
N SER A 67 7.48 6.73 -2.15
CA SER A 67 8.46 5.87 -1.49
C SER A 67 7.85 5.26 -0.23
N TYR A 68 7.95 3.95 -0.06
CA TYR A 68 7.40 3.21 1.08
C TYR A 68 8.43 2.25 1.68
N ALA A 69 8.27 1.94 2.97
CA ALA A 69 9.15 1.05 3.69
C ALA A 69 8.87 -0.43 3.36
N HIS A 70 9.93 -1.17 3.06
CA HIS A 70 9.91 -2.62 2.89
C HIS A 70 10.82 -3.29 3.93
N CYS A 71 10.22 -3.98 4.90
CA CYS A 71 10.95 -4.54 6.04
C CYS A 71 11.87 -5.69 5.62
N MET A 72 13.12 -5.66 6.10
CA MET A 72 14.11 -6.71 5.83
C MET A 72 14.11 -7.82 6.89
N GLY A 73 13.49 -7.57 8.05
CA GLY A 73 13.48 -8.48 9.19
C GLY A 73 13.93 -7.79 10.48
N CYS A 74 13.95 -8.55 11.57
CA CYS A 74 14.57 -8.11 12.83
C CYS A 74 15.99 -8.65 12.90
N ILE A 75 16.91 -7.87 13.48
CA ILE A 75 18.30 -8.31 13.69
C ILE A 75 18.37 -9.50 14.68
N ASN A 76 17.39 -9.58 15.60
CA ASN A 76 17.25 -10.66 16.58
C ASN A 76 16.05 -11.56 16.27
N ASP A 77 15.88 -12.63 17.05
CA ASP A 77 14.76 -13.58 16.96
C ASP A 77 13.41 -13.00 17.42
N MET A 78 12.94 -11.97 16.72
CA MET A 78 11.72 -11.20 16.97
C MET A 78 10.84 -11.19 15.73
N ILE A 79 9.58 -10.80 15.89
CA ILE A 79 8.62 -10.70 14.78
C ILE A 79 8.68 -9.28 14.22
N VAL A 80 9.08 -9.15 12.96
CA VAL A 80 9.04 -7.87 12.26
C VAL A 80 7.59 -7.49 11.92
N LYS A 81 7.25 -6.21 12.11
CA LYS A 81 5.97 -5.62 11.70
C LYS A 81 6.20 -4.30 10.98
N THR A 82 5.47 -4.12 9.89
CA THR A 82 5.41 -2.85 9.16
C THR A 82 4.54 -1.86 9.91
N ILE A 83 4.98 -0.60 9.97
CA ILE A 83 4.21 0.52 10.50
C ILE A 83 3.54 1.22 9.32
N TYR A 84 2.22 1.36 9.39
CA TYR A 84 1.41 2.06 8.40
C TYR A 84 0.89 3.38 8.94
N VAL A 85 0.80 4.39 8.08
CA VAL A 85 0.02 5.61 8.30
C VAL A 85 -0.99 5.76 7.18
N GLN A 86 -2.19 6.22 7.51
CA GLN A 86 -3.18 6.56 6.50
C GLN A 86 -2.95 8.00 6.04
N ILE A 87 -2.67 8.17 4.74
CA ILE A 87 -2.62 9.46 4.07
C ILE A 87 -3.75 9.55 3.05
N TYR A 88 -3.90 10.72 2.43
CA TYR A 88 -4.75 10.88 1.27
C TYR A 88 -3.89 11.16 0.05
N ILE A 89 -4.15 10.41 -1.02
CA ILE A 89 -3.64 10.65 -2.36
C ILE A 89 -4.78 11.19 -3.23
N TYR A 90 -4.45 11.76 -4.38
CA TYR A 90 -5.44 12.03 -5.40
C TYR A 90 -5.24 11.09 -6.59
N GLN A 91 -6.32 10.62 -7.18
CA GLN A 91 -6.28 9.74 -8.33
C GLN A 91 -7.26 10.21 -9.41
N THR A 92 -6.82 10.18 -10.67
CA THR A 92 -7.67 10.42 -11.82
C THR A 92 -8.57 9.23 -12.04
N VAL A 93 -9.87 9.47 -12.05
CA VAL A 93 -10.91 8.49 -12.39
C VAL A 93 -11.61 8.98 -13.65
N GLY A 94 -11.76 8.11 -14.64
CA GLY A 94 -12.36 8.44 -15.94
C GLY A 94 -11.37 8.31 -17.12
N VAL A 95 -11.89 8.46 -18.34
CA VAL A 95 -11.13 8.31 -19.60
C VAL A 95 -11.40 9.52 -20.50
N GLY A 96 -10.37 10.03 -21.17
CA GLY A 96 -10.47 11.18 -22.08
C GLY A 96 -10.76 12.48 -21.33
N ASP A 97 -11.65 13.30 -21.88
CA ASP A 97 -11.96 14.64 -21.35
C ASP A 97 -12.79 14.62 -20.04
N ASN A 98 -13.25 13.44 -19.61
CA ASN A 98 -14.03 13.25 -18.38
C ASN A 98 -13.18 12.77 -17.20
N GLN A 99 -11.89 13.13 -17.17
CA GLN A 99 -11.03 12.83 -16.02
C GLN A 99 -11.42 13.68 -14.81
N LEU A 100 -11.77 13.02 -13.71
CA LEU A 100 -12.05 13.63 -12.41
C LEU A 100 -10.93 13.29 -11.45
N TRP A 101 -10.52 14.26 -10.64
CA TRP A 101 -9.62 14.02 -9.52
C TRP A 101 -10.44 13.62 -8.29
N CYS A 102 -10.15 12.44 -7.75
CA CYS A 102 -10.78 11.92 -6.56
C CYS A 102 -9.73 11.80 -5.44
N ARG A 103 -10.09 12.22 -4.23
CA ARG A 103 -9.26 12.06 -3.04
C ARG A 103 -9.47 10.65 -2.49
N CYS A 104 -8.41 9.86 -2.34
CA CYS A 104 -8.50 8.46 -1.94
C CYS A 104 -7.63 8.21 -0.69
N PRO A 105 -8.12 7.45 0.31
CA PRO A 105 -7.28 7.02 1.41
C PRO A 105 -6.20 6.04 0.90
N PHE A 106 -4.99 6.16 1.42
CA PHE A 106 -3.86 5.32 1.07
C PHE A 106 -3.08 4.93 2.32
N GLU A 107 -2.83 3.63 2.50
CA GLU A 107 -2.04 3.11 3.60
C GLU A 107 -0.55 3.10 3.22
N LEU A 108 0.18 4.09 3.71
CA LEU A 108 1.61 4.22 3.46
C LEU A 108 2.41 3.47 4.52
N ALA A 109 3.22 2.49 4.10
CA ALA A 109 4.24 1.89 4.96
C ALA A 109 5.38 2.91 5.18
N VAL A 110 5.59 3.35 6.41
CA VAL A 110 6.57 4.41 6.75
C VAL A 110 7.83 3.89 7.46
N GLY A 111 7.78 2.66 7.95
CA GLY A 111 8.92 2.04 8.61
C GLY A 111 8.56 0.65 9.13
N CYS A 112 9.47 0.10 9.93
CA CYS A 112 9.32 -1.24 10.51
C CYS A 112 9.69 -1.20 11.99
N THR A 113 9.13 -2.15 12.74
CA THR A 113 9.42 -2.36 14.15
C THR A 113 9.55 -3.85 14.46
N CYS A 114 10.21 -4.16 15.57
CA CYS A 114 10.34 -5.52 16.09
C CYS A 114 9.42 -5.69 17.30
N LEU A 115 8.60 -6.74 17.27
CA LEU A 115 7.77 -7.14 18.39
C LEU A 115 8.33 -8.41 19.03
N LYS A 116 8.16 -8.50 20.35
CA LYS A 116 8.42 -9.74 21.07
C LYS A 116 7.48 -10.84 20.55
N LYS A 117 8.00 -12.05 20.37
CA LYS A 117 7.21 -13.24 20.06
C LYS A 117 6.15 -13.51 21.12
#